data_AF-A0A920DUP2-F1
#
_entry.id   AF-A0A920DUP2-F1
#
_cell.length_a   1.000
_cell.length_b   1.000
_cell.length_c   1.000
_cell.angle_alpha   90.00
_cell.angle_beta   90.00
_cell.angle_gamma   90.00
#
_symmetry.space_group_name_H-M   'P 1'
#
loop_
_entity.id
_entity.type
_entity.pdbx_description
1 polymer ?
#
loop_
_entity_poly.entity_id
_entity_poly.type
_entity_poly.pdbx_seq_one_letter_code
_entity_poly.pdbx_strand_id
1 'polypeptide(L)'
;MNYHGLFKNDGAPQIRVALVGVGDFGATLMDQSRNIDKIEINVICDKDETRMQDAIRNSGIKPPPMMVTDITADGLPAFDVVVEATGQPGAAAAIAEWAIDNGFHVIMASKEVGIVVGPILNHLANQKGVVYTEVEGDQPSLLIGLNSWAETLGLEVLAAGKSSEYDFVLEEDDTLCWREHSHQHSGMLDLWQCDDGDWQSLIEKRNAVVANAKFPTAPFLIFVSLAWWPTVPAFSLTEPLFMRRC
;
A
#
# COMPACT_ATOMS: atom_id res chain seq x y z
N MET A 1 -9.64 -15.64 6.48
CA MET A 1 -10.47 -16.13 5.36
C MET A 1 -9.78 -17.35 4.74
N ASN A 2 -10.50 -18.38 4.28
CA ASN A 2 -9.88 -19.53 3.62
C ASN A 2 -9.76 -19.26 2.11
N TYR A 3 -8.64 -18.67 1.67
CA TYR A 3 -8.40 -18.35 0.27
C TYR A 3 -8.41 -19.58 -0.65
N HIS A 4 -7.93 -20.74 -0.18
CA HIS A 4 -8.01 -21.98 -0.94
C HIS A 4 -9.45 -22.42 -1.19
N GLY A 5 -10.38 -22.11 -0.28
CA GLY A 5 -11.81 -22.34 -0.47
C GLY A 5 -12.44 -21.34 -1.44
N LEU A 6 -12.09 -20.05 -1.31
CA LEU A 6 -12.62 -18.96 -2.14
C LEU A 6 -12.20 -19.12 -3.61
N PHE A 7 -10.94 -19.49 -3.84
CA PHE A 7 -10.35 -19.64 -5.16
C PHE A 7 -10.29 -21.10 -5.63
N LYS A 8 -10.98 -22.02 -4.96
CA LYS A 8 -11.06 -23.45 -5.34
C LYS A 8 -11.73 -23.70 -6.69
N ASN A 9 -12.19 -22.66 -7.36
CA ASN A 9 -13.04 -22.81 -8.53
C ASN A 9 -12.22 -23.24 -9.75
N ASP A 10 -12.09 -24.56 -9.93
CA ASP A 10 -11.27 -25.21 -10.96
C ASP A 10 -11.62 -24.73 -12.39
N GLY A 11 -12.87 -24.27 -12.62
CA GLY A 11 -13.35 -23.77 -13.90
C GLY A 11 -13.19 -22.26 -14.16
N ALA A 12 -12.65 -21.48 -13.21
CA ALA A 12 -12.43 -20.06 -13.42
C ALA A 12 -11.37 -19.81 -14.53
N PRO A 13 -11.59 -18.86 -15.46
CA PRO A 13 -10.59 -18.54 -16.47
C PRO A 13 -9.32 -17.98 -15.85
N GLN A 14 -8.20 -18.05 -16.59
CA GLN A 14 -7.00 -17.32 -16.22
C GLN A 14 -7.25 -15.82 -16.34
N ILE A 15 -6.72 -15.07 -15.37
CA ILE A 15 -6.73 -13.62 -15.34
C ILE A 15 -5.52 -13.14 -16.14
N ARG A 16 -5.77 -12.45 -17.24
CA ARG A 16 -4.73 -11.91 -18.11
C ARG A 16 -4.36 -10.51 -17.63
N VAL A 17 -3.08 -10.32 -17.32
CA VAL A 17 -2.55 -9.12 -16.69
C VAL A 17 -1.75 -8.31 -17.71
N ALA A 18 -2.04 -7.02 -17.77
CA ALA A 18 -1.11 -6.02 -18.29
C ALA A 18 -0.31 -5.42 -17.11
N LEU A 19 0.97 -5.73 -17.05
CA LEU A 19 1.87 -5.22 -16.01
C LEU A 19 2.55 -3.93 -16.51
N VAL A 20 2.32 -2.81 -15.82
CA VAL A 20 2.89 -1.51 -16.16
C VAL A 20 3.90 -1.08 -15.10
N GLY A 21 5.17 -1.12 -15.46
CA GLY A 21 6.32 -0.93 -14.57
C GLY A 21 6.93 -2.26 -14.16
N VAL A 22 8.19 -2.51 -14.56
CA VAL A 22 8.96 -3.73 -14.21
C VAL A 22 10.10 -3.44 -13.24
N GLY A 23 9.93 -2.42 -12.39
CA GLY A 23 10.80 -2.21 -11.23
C GLY A 23 10.64 -3.34 -10.20
N ASP A 24 11.12 -3.12 -8.98
CA ASP A 24 11.16 -4.17 -7.95
C ASP A 24 9.81 -4.86 -7.73
N PHE A 25 8.73 -4.08 -7.62
CA PHE A 25 7.38 -4.65 -7.45
C PHE A 25 6.96 -5.49 -8.65
N GLY A 26 7.01 -4.94 -9.87
CA GLY A 26 6.62 -5.65 -11.09
C GLY A 26 7.45 -6.92 -11.32
N ALA A 27 8.76 -6.86 -11.07
CA ALA A 27 9.65 -8.03 -11.17
C ALA A 27 9.25 -9.14 -10.19
N THR A 28 8.88 -8.81 -8.95
CA THR A 28 8.40 -9.82 -7.98
C THR A 28 7.07 -10.44 -8.40
N LEU A 29 6.14 -9.66 -8.95
CA LEU A 29 4.89 -10.21 -9.49
C LEU A 29 5.16 -11.17 -10.66
N MET A 30 6.07 -10.82 -11.56
CA MET A 30 6.47 -11.71 -12.65
C MET A 30 7.02 -13.03 -12.10
N ASP A 31 7.93 -12.98 -11.14
CA ASP A 31 8.51 -14.17 -10.50
C ASP A 31 7.44 -15.05 -9.82
N GLN A 32 6.53 -14.43 -9.06
CA GLN A 32 5.46 -15.13 -8.33
C GLN A 32 4.37 -15.68 -9.23
N SER A 33 4.06 -15.03 -10.35
CA SER A 33 3.00 -15.47 -11.27
C SER A 33 3.19 -16.91 -11.78
N ARG A 34 4.44 -17.38 -11.86
CA ARG A 34 4.77 -18.78 -12.25
C ARG A 34 4.24 -19.83 -11.28
N ASN A 35 3.98 -19.42 -10.03
CA ASN A 35 3.46 -20.29 -8.99
C ASN A 35 1.95 -20.12 -8.79
N ILE A 36 1.29 -19.31 -9.65
CA ILE A 36 -0.14 -19.00 -9.55
C ILE A 36 -0.78 -19.29 -10.91
N ASP A 37 -1.30 -20.52 -11.07
CA ASP A 37 -1.88 -21.03 -12.33
C ASP A 37 -2.98 -20.13 -12.93
N LYS A 38 -3.63 -19.30 -12.12
CA LYS A 38 -4.73 -18.42 -12.53
C LYS A 38 -4.29 -17.03 -12.99
N ILE A 39 -3.00 -16.71 -12.96
CA ILE A 39 -2.47 -15.42 -13.42
C ILE A 39 -1.59 -15.65 -14.66
N GLU A 40 -1.89 -14.93 -15.73
CA GLU A 40 -1.08 -14.90 -16.95
C GLU A 40 -0.64 -13.47 -17.24
N ILE A 41 0.66 -13.22 -17.36
CA ILE A 41 1.18 -11.90 -17.78
C ILE A 41 1.13 -11.83 -19.31
N ASN A 42 0.19 -11.05 -19.85
CA ASN A 42 -0.06 -10.94 -21.29
C ASN A 42 0.63 -9.74 -21.94
N VAL A 43 0.78 -8.66 -21.19
CA VAL A 43 1.44 -7.44 -21.65
C VAL A 43 2.40 -6.99 -20.57
N ILE A 44 3.62 -6.65 -20.98
CA ILE A 44 4.56 -5.91 -20.14
C ILE A 44 4.75 -4.53 -20.75
N CYS A 45 4.61 -3.50 -19.92
CA CYS A 45 4.84 -2.13 -20.31
C CYS A 45 5.89 -1.48 -19.40
N ASP A 46 6.97 -0.97 -19.96
CA ASP A 46 7.94 -0.12 -19.28
C ASP A 46 8.60 0.82 -20.29
N LYS A 47 9.04 1.99 -19.83
CA LYS A 47 9.72 2.98 -20.68
C LYS A 47 11.07 2.47 -21.19
N ASP A 48 11.64 1.47 -20.51
CA ASP A 48 12.96 0.91 -20.78
C ASP A 48 12.86 -0.54 -21.28
N GLU A 49 13.08 -0.71 -22.58
CA GLU A 49 13.02 -2.02 -23.23
C GLU A 49 14.05 -3.01 -22.68
N THR A 50 15.25 -2.53 -22.34
CA THR A 50 16.31 -3.40 -21.80
C THR A 50 15.89 -3.97 -20.45
N ARG A 51 15.29 -3.14 -19.61
CA ARG A 51 14.76 -3.55 -18.31
C ARG A 51 13.66 -4.59 -18.42
N MET A 52 12.76 -4.45 -19.41
CA MET A 52 11.74 -5.47 -19.65
C MET A 52 12.35 -6.81 -20.06
N GLN A 53 13.35 -6.80 -20.95
CA GLN A 53 14.06 -8.02 -21.37
C GLN A 53 14.78 -8.68 -20.19
N ASP A 54 15.45 -7.88 -19.35
CA ASP A 54 16.13 -8.34 -18.16
C ASP A 54 15.15 -8.93 -17.13
N ALA A 55 14.00 -8.27 -16.92
CA ALA A 55 12.96 -8.75 -16.01
C ALA A 55 12.37 -10.10 -16.46
N ILE A 56 12.11 -10.28 -17.76
CA ILE A 56 11.66 -11.58 -18.32
C ILE A 56 12.73 -12.64 -18.10
N ARG A 57 13.99 -12.35 -18.42
CA ARG A 57 15.11 -13.28 -18.26
C ARG A 57 15.29 -13.70 -16.80
N ASN A 58 15.21 -12.75 -15.87
CA ASN A 58 15.47 -13.00 -14.45
C ASN A 58 14.30 -13.71 -13.75
N SER A 59 13.06 -13.37 -14.12
CA SER A 59 11.86 -14.03 -13.57
C SER A 59 11.67 -15.44 -14.12
N GLY A 60 12.16 -15.74 -15.33
CA GLY A 60 11.99 -17.03 -15.97
C GLY A 60 10.54 -17.33 -16.37
N ILE A 61 9.69 -16.30 -16.48
CA ILE A 61 8.37 -16.46 -17.09
C ILE A 61 8.51 -16.77 -18.58
N LYS A 62 7.47 -17.37 -19.16
CA LYS A 62 7.34 -17.39 -20.61
C LYS A 62 7.22 -15.94 -21.11
N PRO A 63 7.94 -15.52 -22.17
CA PRO A 63 7.79 -14.18 -22.71
C PRO A 63 6.32 -13.87 -23.03
N PRO A 64 5.80 -12.71 -22.62
CA PRO A 64 4.43 -12.32 -22.89
C PRO A 64 4.22 -12.15 -24.40
N PRO A 65 2.97 -12.26 -24.89
CA PRO A 65 2.62 -11.97 -26.28
C PRO A 65 3.08 -10.60 -26.78
N MET A 66 3.12 -9.58 -25.90
CA MET A 66 3.53 -8.24 -26.29
C MET A 66 4.29 -7.51 -25.18
N MET A 67 5.28 -6.73 -25.60
CA MET A 67 5.99 -5.75 -24.78
C MET A 67 5.84 -4.39 -25.44
N VAL A 68 5.51 -3.37 -24.66
CA VAL A 68 5.27 -2.01 -25.15
C VAL A 68 5.96 -0.98 -24.25
N THR A 69 6.20 0.21 -24.79
CA THR A 69 6.67 1.36 -24.00
C THR A 69 5.54 2.30 -23.59
N ASP A 70 4.35 2.07 -24.15
CA ASP A 70 3.11 2.79 -23.86
C ASP A 70 1.96 1.78 -23.80
N ILE A 71 1.32 1.67 -22.63
CA ILE A 71 0.19 0.75 -22.42
C ILE A 71 -1.08 1.24 -23.14
N THR A 72 -1.11 2.47 -23.63
CA THR A 72 -2.25 3.02 -24.38
C THR A 72 -2.16 2.76 -25.89
N ALA A 73 -1.11 2.07 -26.35
CA ALA A 73 -0.90 1.76 -27.75
C ALA A 73 -2.02 0.87 -28.34
N ASP A 74 -2.25 1.04 -29.64
CA ASP A 74 -3.20 0.19 -30.38
C ASP A 74 -2.66 -1.24 -30.57
N GLY A 75 -3.57 -2.19 -30.74
CA GLY A 75 -3.23 -3.58 -31.11
C GLY A 75 -2.72 -4.44 -29.98
N LEU A 76 -2.89 -4.01 -28.72
CA LEU A 76 -2.59 -4.83 -27.55
C LEU A 76 -3.37 -6.14 -27.59
N PRO A 77 -2.76 -7.26 -27.17
CA PRO A 77 -3.51 -8.50 -26.96
C PRO A 77 -4.56 -8.28 -25.85
N ALA A 78 -5.59 -9.10 -25.84
CA ALA A 78 -6.62 -8.98 -24.80
C ALA A 78 -6.06 -9.30 -23.41
N PHE A 79 -6.37 -8.42 -22.44
CA PHE A 79 -6.11 -8.58 -21.01
C PHE A 79 -7.33 -8.14 -20.19
N ASP A 80 -7.39 -8.52 -18.93
CA ASP A 80 -8.54 -8.31 -18.04
C ASP A 80 -8.26 -7.20 -17.01
N VAL A 81 -7.01 -7.08 -16.57
CA VAL A 81 -6.60 -6.18 -15.49
C VAL A 81 -5.25 -5.52 -15.78
N VAL A 82 -5.15 -4.25 -15.43
CA VAL A 82 -3.90 -3.50 -15.37
C VAL A 82 -3.36 -3.56 -13.95
N VAL A 83 -2.13 -4.06 -13.78
CA VAL A 83 -1.36 -3.88 -12.56
C VAL A 83 -0.42 -2.70 -12.77
N GLU A 84 -0.71 -1.60 -12.10
CA GLU A 84 0.10 -0.38 -12.15
C GLU A 84 1.16 -0.44 -11.05
N ALA A 85 2.43 -0.45 -11.45
CA ALA A 85 3.60 -0.60 -10.58
C ALA A 85 4.77 0.31 -11.00
N THR A 86 4.48 1.46 -11.62
CA THR A 86 5.52 2.39 -12.11
C THR A 86 6.17 3.21 -11.00
N GLY A 87 5.49 3.39 -9.87
CA GLY A 87 5.92 4.30 -8.79
C GLY A 87 5.91 5.78 -9.20
N GLN A 88 5.27 6.15 -10.32
CA GLN A 88 5.22 7.51 -10.85
C GLN A 88 3.78 8.06 -10.73
N PRO A 89 3.46 8.88 -9.72
CA PRO A 89 2.07 9.18 -9.38
C PRO A 89 1.24 9.77 -10.53
N GLY A 90 1.80 10.74 -11.27
CA GLY A 90 1.08 11.36 -12.40
C GLY A 90 0.83 10.41 -13.57
N ALA A 91 1.80 9.54 -13.88
CA ALA A 91 1.64 8.55 -14.94
C ALA A 91 0.67 7.44 -14.52
N ALA A 92 0.82 6.95 -13.29
CA ALA A 92 -0.02 5.93 -12.68
C ALA A 92 -1.51 6.34 -12.64
N ALA A 93 -1.81 7.60 -12.27
CA ALA A 93 -3.17 8.13 -12.30
C ALA A 93 -3.76 8.14 -13.72
N ALA A 94 -2.99 8.63 -14.72
CA ALA A 94 -3.43 8.67 -16.11
C ALA A 94 -3.64 7.26 -16.71
N ILE A 95 -2.75 6.32 -16.38
CA ILE A 95 -2.89 4.91 -16.79
C ILE A 95 -4.14 4.28 -16.16
N ALA A 96 -4.40 4.53 -14.87
CA ALA A 96 -5.59 4.02 -14.20
C ALA A 96 -6.88 4.58 -14.80
N GLU A 97 -6.93 5.89 -15.05
CA GLU A 97 -8.07 6.54 -15.71
C GLU A 97 -8.31 5.94 -17.10
N TRP A 98 -7.26 5.84 -17.94
CA TRP A 98 -7.34 5.21 -19.25
C TRP A 98 -7.82 3.76 -19.18
N ALA A 99 -7.30 2.97 -18.24
CA ALA A 99 -7.66 1.56 -18.08
C ALA A 99 -9.14 1.42 -17.71
N ILE A 100 -9.60 2.20 -16.74
CA ILE A 100 -11.00 2.22 -16.29
C ILE A 100 -11.92 2.66 -17.43
N ASP A 101 -11.56 3.69 -18.18
CA ASP A 101 -12.38 4.20 -19.28
C ASP A 101 -12.57 3.17 -20.41
N ASN A 102 -11.58 2.30 -20.59
CA ASN A 102 -11.61 1.20 -21.56
C ASN A 102 -12.19 -0.10 -20.99
N GLY A 103 -12.70 -0.09 -19.76
CA GLY A 103 -13.36 -1.26 -19.17
C GLY A 103 -12.40 -2.32 -18.62
N PHE A 104 -11.17 -1.94 -18.28
CA PHE A 104 -10.22 -2.82 -17.59
C PHE A 104 -10.28 -2.63 -16.07
N HIS A 105 -10.09 -3.72 -15.33
CA HIS A 105 -9.84 -3.62 -13.89
C HIS A 105 -8.48 -3.00 -13.63
N VAL A 106 -8.30 -2.36 -12.48
CA VAL A 106 -7.04 -1.73 -12.07
C VAL A 106 -6.65 -2.20 -10.68
N ILE A 107 -5.43 -2.70 -10.58
CA ILE A 107 -4.74 -2.97 -9.32
C ILE A 107 -3.61 -1.95 -9.20
N MET A 108 -3.68 -1.11 -8.16
CA MET A 108 -2.77 0.00 -7.94
C MET A 108 -1.69 -0.40 -6.92
N ALA A 109 -0.41 -0.38 -7.33
CA ALA A 109 0.72 -0.52 -6.41
C ALA A 109 1.33 0.84 -6.04
N SER A 110 1.15 1.87 -6.87
CA SER A 110 1.61 3.23 -6.57
C SER A 110 0.71 3.90 -5.52
N LYS A 111 0.96 3.61 -4.25
CA LYS A 111 0.19 4.08 -3.08
C LYS A 111 -0.07 5.59 -3.05
N GLU A 112 0.84 6.41 -3.57
CA GLU A 112 0.65 7.87 -3.62
C GLU A 112 -0.59 8.25 -4.44
N VAL A 113 -0.91 7.48 -5.49
CA VAL A 113 -2.12 7.65 -6.29
C VAL A 113 -3.35 7.26 -5.50
N GLY A 114 -3.30 6.10 -4.83
CA GLY A 114 -4.37 5.61 -3.96
C GLY A 114 -4.79 6.62 -2.89
N ILE A 115 -3.81 7.30 -2.29
CA ILE A 115 -4.04 8.30 -1.24
C ILE A 115 -4.63 9.59 -1.81
N VAL A 116 -4.16 10.06 -2.96
CA VAL A 116 -4.54 11.39 -3.49
C VAL A 116 -5.80 11.34 -4.36
N VAL A 117 -5.89 10.38 -5.28
CA VAL A 117 -6.97 10.30 -6.27
C VAL A 117 -7.69 8.95 -6.28
N GLY A 118 -7.30 7.99 -5.45
CA GLY A 118 -7.98 6.69 -5.30
C GLY A 118 -9.51 6.79 -5.14
N PRO A 119 -10.07 7.74 -4.36
CA PRO A 119 -11.53 7.98 -4.31
C PRO A 119 -12.19 8.30 -5.63
N ILE A 120 -11.53 9.13 -6.44
CA ILE A 120 -12.06 9.54 -7.73
C ILE A 120 -11.99 8.36 -8.70
N LEU A 121 -10.86 7.65 -8.73
CA LEU A 121 -10.66 6.46 -9.57
C LEU A 121 -11.63 5.33 -9.21
N ASN A 122 -11.84 5.06 -7.93
CA ASN A 122 -12.80 4.05 -7.49
C ASN A 122 -14.24 4.44 -7.88
N HIS A 123 -14.61 5.72 -7.73
CA HIS A 123 -15.91 6.20 -8.18
C HIS A 123 -16.10 5.99 -9.69
N LEU A 124 -15.09 6.35 -10.48
CA LEU A 124 -15.09 6.14 -11.94
C LEU A 124 -15.18 4.65 -12.30
N ALA A 125 -14.42 3.79 -11.63
CA ALA A 125 -14.44 2.34 -11.83
C ALA A 125 -15.84 1.76 -11.60
N ASN A 126 -16.50 2.16 -10.52
CA ASN A 126 -17.88 1.73 -10.22
C ASN A 126 -18.87 2.18 -11.30
N GLN A 127 -18.73 3.39 -11.85
CA GLN A 127 -19.57 3.86 -12.96
C GLN A 127 -19.38 3.05 -14.24
N LYS A 128 -18.16 2.55 -14.49
CA LYS A 128 -17.81 1.74 -15.66
C LYS A 128 -18.06 0.24 -15.45
N GLY A 129 -18.43 -0.18 -14.24
CA GLY A 129 -18.66 -1.59 -13.91
C GLY A 129 -17.37 -2.40 -13.79
N VAL A 130 -16.23 -1.74 -13.53
CA VAL A 130 -14.93 -2.37 -13.29
C VAL A 130 -14.50 -2.16 -11.85
N VAL A 131 -13.38 -2.79 -11.48
CA VAL A 131 -12.84 -2.76 -10.12
C VAL A 131 -11.55 -1.97 -10.12
N TYR A 132 -11.43 -1.03 -9.20
CA TYR A 132 -10.19 -0.39 -8.80
C TYR A 132 -9.86 -0.83 -7.37
N THR A 133 -8.65 -1.29 -7.12
CA THR A 133 -8.20 -1.70 -5.79
C THR A 133 -6.71 -1.46 -5.60
N GLU A 134 -6.29 -1.23 -4.37
CA GLU A 134 -4.88 -1.34 -3.99
C GLU A 134 -4.41 -2.80 -4.06
N VAL A 135 -3.11 -2.99 -4.23
CA VAL A 135 -2.46 -4.31 -4.15
C VAL A 135 -2.63 -4.93 -2.75
N GLU A 136 -2.97 -6.23 -2.70
CA GLU A 136 -2.90 -7.01 -1.46
C GLU A 136 -1.44 -7.28 -1.09
N GLY A 137 -1.06 -7.07 0.17
CA GLY A 137 0.28 -7.32 0.69
C GLY A 137 1.06 -6.08 1.10
N ASP A 138 0.64 -4.89 0.64
CA ASP A 138 1.13 -3.63 1.21
C ASP A 138 0.32 -3.24 2.46
N GLN A 139 0.89 -2.38 3.29
CA GLN A 139 0.35 -1.98 4.59
C GLN A 139 -1.09 -1.45 4.52
N PRO A 140 -1.50 -0.61 3.55
CA PRO A 140 -2.88 -0.11 3.49
C PRO A 140 -3.91 -1.24 3.30
N SER A 141 -3.66 -2.18 2.38
CA SER A 141 -4.59 -3.28 2.13
C SER A 141 -4.64 -4.28 3.28
N LEU A 142 -3.50 -4.57 3.91
CA LEU A 142 -3.44 -5.39 5.12
C LEU A 142 -4.21 -4.75 6.28
N LEU A 143 -4.08 -3.43 6.45
CA LEU A 143 -4.79 -2.70 7.49
C LEU A 143 -6.31 -2.74 7.26
N ILE A 144 -6.76 -2.54 6.01
CA ILE A 144 -8.18 -2.66 5.63
C ILE A 144 -8.68 -4.08 5.93
N GLY A 145 -7.90 -5.11 5.61
CA GLY A 145 -8.25 -6.51 5.89
C GLY A 145 -8.40 -6.80 7.38
N LEU A 146 -7.46 -6.32 8.21
CA LEU A 146 -7.52 -6.45 9.67
C LEU A 146 -8.72 -5.70 10.27
N ASN A 147 -8.96 -4.47 9.82
CA ASN A 147 -10.11 -3.67 10.27
C ASN A 147 -11.43 -4.35 9.93
N SER A 148 -11.59 -4.79 8.68
CA SER A 148 -12.79 -5.48 8.20
C SER A 148 -13.06 -6.78 8.98
N TRP A 149 -12.00 -7.51 9.34
CA TRP A 149 -12.13 -8.71 10.16
C TRP A 149 -12.59 -8.39 11.59
N ALA A 150 -12.01 -7.38 12.22
CA ALA A 150 -12.40 -6.96 13.57
C ALA A 150 -13.89 -6.53 13.62
N GLU A 151 -14.33 -5.71 12.66
CA GLU A 151 -15.71 -5.27 12.52
C GLU A 151 -16.67 -6.45 12.27
N THR A 152 -16.27 -7.43 11.47
CA THR A 152 -17.06 -8.65 11.21
C THR A 152 -17.30 -9.46 12.49
N LEU A 153 -16.38 -9.41 13.45
CA LEU A 153 -16.53 -10.03 14.76
C LEU A 153 -17.38 -9.19 15.75
N GLY A 154 -17.82 -8.00 15.34
CA GLY A 154 -18.52 -7.05 16.20
C GLY A 154 -17.61 -6.33 17.20
N LEU A 155 -16.30 -6.28 16.94
CA LEU A 155 -15.35 -5.55 17.76
C LEU A 155 -15.34 -4.07 17.36
N GLU A 156 -15.23 -3.20 18.36
CA GLU A 156 -14.96 -1.77 18.14
C GLU A 156 -13.46 -1.58 17.89
N VAL A 157 -13.11 -0.98 16.75
CA VAL A 157 -11.72 -0.67 16.41
C VAL A 157 -11.36 0.70 17.00
N LEU A 158 -10.58 0.68 18.08
CA LEU A 158 -10.15 1.91 18.76
C LEU A 158 -9.00 2.63 18.05
N ALA A 159 -8.09 1.87 17.43
CA ALA A 159 -6.94 2.41 16.70
C ALA A 159 -6.43 1.40 15.65
N ALA A 160 -5.92 1.91 14.54
CA ALA A 160 -5.37 1.14 13.43
C ALA A 160 -4.23 1.93 12.77
N GLY A 161 -3.14 1.24 12.40
CA GLY A 161 -1.99 1.88 11.76
C GLY A 161 -0.82 0.92 11.57
N LYS A 162 0.31 1.46 11.14
CA LYS A 162 1.61 0.77 11.10
C LYS A 162 2.59 1.45 12.04
N SER A 163 3.58 0.71 12.52
CA SER A 163 4.84 1.31 12.97
C SER A 163 5.80 1.46 11.78
N SER A 164 6.80 2.33 11.88
CA SER A 164 7.75 2.60 10.80
C SER A 164 8.99 1.72 10.93
N GLU A 165 9.76 1.56 9.85
CA GLU A 165 11.04 0.83 9.91
C GLU A 165 12.16 1.69 10.54
N TYR A 166 11.87 2.98 10.80
CA TYR A 166 12.77 3.96 11.41
C TYR A 166 12.23 4.40 12.77
N ASP A 167 11.68 3.43 13.52
CA ASP A 167 11.04 3.69 14.80
C ASP A 167 12.02 4.24 15.82
N PHE A 168 11.46 5.05 16.71
CA PHE A 168 12.10 5.47 17.92
C PHE A 168 12.27 4.26 18.85
N VAL A 169 13.48 4.04 19.32
CA VAL A 169 13.76 3.04 20.37
C VAL A 169 13.94 3.78 21.68
N LEU A 170 13.16 3.39 22.69
CA LEU A 170 13.31 3.91 24.05
C LEU A 170 13.96 2.83 24.91
N GLU A 171 15.18 3.10 25.34
CA GLU A 171 15.95 2.22 26.21
C GLU A 171 15.48 2.32 27.67
N GLU A 172 15.84 1.33 28.50
CA GLU A 172 15.48 1.30 29.93
C GLU A 172 16.07 2.47 30.74
N ASP A 173 17.14 3.10 30.24
CA ASP A 173 17.83 4.23 30.88
C ASP A 173 17.33 5.61 30.44
N ASP A 174 16.15 5.67 29.80
CA ASP A 174 15.52 6.88 29.24
C ASP A 174 16.26 7.47 28.03
N THR A 175 17.12 6.68 27.38
CA THR A 175 17.72 7.07 26.11
C THR A 175 16.73 6.87 24.96
N LEU A 176 16.41 7.96 24.27
CA LEU A 176 15.63 7.94 23.04
C LEU A 176 16.57 7.84 21.84
N CYS A 177 16.40 6.82 21.01
CA CYS A 177 17.21 6.54 19.85
C CYS A 177 16.39 6.69 18.56
N TRP A 178 17.00 7.27 17.53
CA TRP A 178 16.44 7.34 16.18
C TRP A 178 17.55 7.11 15.14
N ARG A 179 17.47 5.98 14.42
CA ARG A 179 18.52 5.50 13.53
C ARG A 179 19.85 5.38 14.28
N GLU A 180 20.87 6.13 13.89
CA GLU A 180 22.20 6.12 14.53
C GLU A 180 22.35 7.21 15.62
N HIS A 181 21.29 8.01 15.86
CA HIS A 181 21.32 9.09 16.84
C HIS A 181 20.68 8.65 18.15
N SER A 182 21.20 9.17 19.27
CA SER A 182 20.66 8.94 20.60
C SER A 182 20.57 10.23 21.40
N HIS A 183 19.61 10.27 22.32
CA HIS A 183 19.35 11.39 23.21
C HIS A 183 19.05 10.84 24.61
N GLN A 184 20.05 10.93 25.50
CA GLN A 184 19.94 10.45 26.88
C GLN A 184 19.05 11.37 27.72
N HIS A 185 18.44 10.81 28.77
CA HIS A 185 17.56 11.55 29.69
C HIS A 185 16.47 12.34 28.95
N SER A 186 15.83 11.67 27.98
CA SER A 186 14.86 12.30 27.09
C SER A 186 13.61 12.82 27.82
N GLY A 187 13.29 12.28 28.99
CA GLY A 187 12.03 12.50 29.69
C GLY A 187 10.86 11.74 29.06
N MET A 188 11.13 10.81 28.13
CA MET A 188 10.09 10.05 27.44
C MET A 188 9.49 8.97 28.33
N LEU A 189 10.29 8.33 29.20
CA LEU A 189 9.79 7.31 30.14
C LEU A 189 8.72 7.86 31.09
N ASP A 190 8.86 9.10 31.54
CA ASP A 190 7.88 9.77 32.40
C ASP A 190 6.53 10.00 31.70
N LEU A 191 6.53 9.97 30.37
CA LEU A 191 5.36 10.14 29.52
C LEU A 191 4.86 8.80 28.96
N TRP A 192 5.25 7.65 29.53
CA TRP A 192 4.91 6.33 28.96
C TRP A 192 3.43 5.97 29.11
N GLN A 193 2.76 6.38 30.18
CA GLN A 193 1.35 6.07 30.44
C GLN A 193 0.47 7.32 30.32
N CYS A 194 -0.79 7.14 29.92
CA CYS A 194 -1.83 8.15 29.97
C CYS A 194 -2.75 7.83 31.15
N ASP A 195 -2.55 8.49 32.29
CA ASP A 195 -3.29 8.20 33.51
C ASP A 195 -4.61 8.98 33.62
N ASP A 196 -4.69 10.12 32.95
CA ASP A 196 -5.81 11.07 33.02
C ASP A 196 -6.79 10.95 31.84
N GLY A 197 -6.47 10.11 30.85
CA GLY A 197 -7.24 9.94 29.62
C GLY A 197 -7.10 11.08 28.62
N ASP A 198 -6.27 12.09 28.90
CA ASP A 198 -5.96 13.19 27.98
C ASP A 198 -4.83 12.79 27.02
N TRP A 199 -5.22 11.96 26.05
CA TRP A 199 -4.31 11.47 25.02
C TRP A 199 -3.73 12.58 24.16
N GLN A 200 -4.47 13.67 23.94
CA GLN A 200 -3.99 14.79 23.14
C GLN A 200 -2.83 15.50 23.84
N SER A 201 -2.99 15.84 25.13
CA SER A 201 -1.92 16.44 25.91
C SER A 201 -0.69 15.54 26.02
N LEU A 202 -0.90 14.22 26.18
CA LEU A 202 0.21 13.27 26.23
C LEU A 202 1.00 13.23 24.91
N ILE A 203 0.31 13.20 23.77
CA ILE A 203 0.93 13.21 22.45
C ILE A 203 1.74 14.49 22.25
N GLU A 204 1.16 15.66 22.57
CA GLU A 204 1.86 16.96 22.47
C GLU A 204 3.15 16.98 23.30
N LYS A 205 3.11 16.46 24.53
CA LYS A 205 4.29 16.35 25.41
C LYS A 205 5.35 15.40 24.82
N ARG A 206 4.95 14.26 24.28
CA ARG A 206 5.87 13.30 23.64
C ARG A 206 6.53 13.91 22.40
N ASN A 207 5.78 14.62 21.56
CA ASN A 207 6.34 15.30 20.40
C ASN A 207 7.33 16.38 20.79
N ALA A 208 7.09 17.09 21.90
CA ALA A 208 8.04 18.05 22.43
C ALA A 208 9.37 17.39 22.84
N VAL A 209 9.32 16.19 23.44
CA VAL A 209 10.53 15.39 23.74
C VAL A 209 11.29 15.03 22.45
N VAL A 210 10.60 14.53 21.43
CA VAL A 210 11.19 14.18 20.13
C VAL A 210 11.81 15.40 19.45
N ALA A 211 11.11 16.55 19.49
CA ALA A 211 11.58 17.82 18.95
C ALA A 211 12.85 18.32 19.68
N ASN A 212 12.89 18.20 21.02
CA ASN A 212 14.05 18.57 21.84
C ASN A 212 15.26 17.69 21.55
N ALA A 213 15.04 16.41 21.28
CA ALA A 213 16.06 15.48 20.78
C ALA A 213 16.53 15.79 19.34
N LYS A 214 15.88 16.78 18.67
CA LYS A 214 16.10 17.15 17.26
C LYS A 214 15.83 16.00 16.29
N PHE A 215 14.93 15.10 16.67
CA PHE A 215 14.49 14.02 15.80
C PHE A 215 13.24 14.43 15.01
N PRO A 216 12.92 13.72 13.91
CA PRO A 216 11.73 14.03 13.12
C PRO A 216 10.45 13.83 13.93
N THR A 217 9.66 14.90 14.10
CA THR A 217 8.41 14.86 14.86
C THR A 217 7.23 14.29 14.07
N ALA A 218 7.37 14.16 12.75
CA ALA A 218 6.41 13.47 11.90
C ALA A 218 6.99 12.12 11.50
N PRO A 219 6.57 11.01 12.12
CA PRO A 219 6.80 9.69 11.54
C PRO A 219 6.11 9.66 10.16
N PHE A 220 6.61 8.84 9.23
CA PHE A 220 5.83 8.43 8.06
C PHE A 220 4.68 7.51 8.52
N LEU A 221 3.74 8.07 9.28
CA LEU A 221 2.50 7.42 9.67
C LEU A 221 1.50 7.61 8.55
N ILE A 222 1.25 6.52 7.82
CA ILE A 222 0.07 6.43 6.97
C ILE A 222 -1.10 6.09 7.92
N PHE A 223 -1.72 7.11 8.50
CA PHE A 223 -3.08 6.96 8.99
C PHE A 223 -3.99 6.90 7.79
N VAL A 224 -4.56 5.73 7.53
CA VAL A 224 -5.81 5.68 6.77
C VAL A 224 -6.88 6.12 7.75
N SER A 225 -7.20 7.42 7.79
CA SER A 225 -8.56 7.81 8.14
C SER A 225 -9.44 7.12 7.11
N LEU A 226 -10.16 6.07 7.51
CA LEU A 226 -11.24 5.48 6.73
C LEU A 226 -12.38 6.51 6.64
N ALA A 227 -12.15 7.62 5.93
CA ALA A 227 -13.14 8.66 5.62
C ALA A 227 -14.20 8.17 4.61
N TRP A 228 -14.33 6.85 4.46
CA TRP A 228 -15.11 6.17 3.45
C TRP A 228 -16.45 5.65 3.97
N TRP A 229 -16.78 5.92 5.24
CA TRP A 229 -18.04 5.53 5.83
C TRP A 229 -18.83 6.76 6.32
N PRO A 230 -20.12 6.89 5.97
CA PRO A 230 -20.92 8.08 6.28
C PRO A 230 -21.20 8.31 7.78
N THR A 231 -20.69 7.46 8.67
CA THR A 231 -21.01 7.50 10.12
C THR A 231 -19.82 7.74 11.03
N VAL A 232 -18.60 7.85 10.51
CA VAL A 232 -17.40 8.13 11.33
C VAL A 232 -16.97 9.58 11.06
N PRO A 233 -17.02 10.50 12.04
CA PRO A 233 -16.48 11.83 11.86
C PRO A 233 -15.00 11.74 11.53
N ALA A 234 -14.55 12.51 10.54
CA ALA A 234 -13.15 12.56 10.13
C ALA A 234 -12.27 13.00 11.30
N PHE A 235 -11.63 12.04 11.96
CA PHE A 235 -10.55 12.31 12.90
C PHE A 235 -9.25 12.38 12.11
N SER A 236 -8.72 13.59 11.96
CA SER A 236 -7.32 13.80 11.60
C SER A 236 -6.46 13.37 12.80
N LEU A 237 -6.09 12.10 12.84
CA LEU A 237 -5.01 11.62 13.68
C LEU A 237 -3.78 11.56 12.80
N THR A 238 -3.11 12.69 12.60
CA THR A 238 -1.65 12.62 12.54
C THR A 238 -1.23 12.25 13.96
N GLU A 239 -0.47 11.17 14.12
CA GLU A 239 0.16 10.73 15.38
C GLU A 239 -0.69 9.78 16.24
N PRO A 240 -0.16 8.57 16.48
CA PRO A 240 0.73 8.39 17.62
C PRO A 240 2.11 7.88 17.21
N LEU A 241 3.14 8.42 17.87
CA LEU A 241 4.44 7.77 17.96
C LEU A 241 4.25 6.35 18.54
N PHE A 242 4.41 5.34 17.69
CA PHE A 242 4.60 3.97 18.15
C PHE A 242 6.09 3.80 18.49
N MET A 243 6.40 3.76 19.78
CA MET A 243 7.73 3.41 20.28
C MET A 243 7.75 1.95 20.72
N ARG A 244 8.80 1.23 20.31
CA ARG A 244 9.05 -0.13 20.77
C ARG A 244 9.88 -0.07 22.04
N ARG A 245 9.38 -0.66 23.12
CA ARG A 245 10.15 -0.88 24.35
C ARG A 245 10.92 -2.20 24.19
N CYS A 246 12.24 -2.17 24.35
CA CYS A 246 13.05 -3.37 24.51
C CYS A 246 12.94 -3.90 25.94
#